data_AF-A0A2U1IPR6-F1
#
_entry.id   AF-A0A2U1IPR6-F1
#
_cell.length_a   1.000
_cell.length_b   1.000
_cell.length_c   1.000
_cell.angle_alpha   90.00
_cell.angle_beta   90.00
_cell.angle_gamma   90.00
#
_symmetry.space_group_name_H-M   'P 1'
#
loop_
_entity.id
_entity.type
_entity.pdbx_description
1 polymer ?
#
loop_
_entity_poly.entity_id
_entity_poly.type
_entity_poly.pdbx_seq_one_letter_code
_entity_poly.pdbx_strand_id
1 'polypeptide(L)'
;MRSKKSQAVLARLKQVTGTKTDASLSSALQISPQTLSSWRGRDSTPYSLCVEIAQTRGISLDWLLLGEGPILRQAVTDSSQTGQESTTRENTILALWRLLDENDRGAIQNALEEKQRLRDMELRLSEMAAILATLKPSNET
;
A
#
# COMPACT_ATOMS: atom_id res chain seq x y z
N MET A 1 -28.35 7.66 10.56
CA MET A 1 -27.05 8.38 10.55
C MET A 1 -26.68 8.60 9.08
N ARG A 2 -26.93 9.80 8.55
CA ARG A 2 -26.79 10.08 7.11
C ARG A 2 -25.33 9.95 6.70
N SER A 3 -25.14 9.20 5.62
CA SER A 3 -23.83 8.72 5.24
C SER A 3 -22.92 9.83 4.74
N LYS A 4 -21.71 9.81 5.30
CA LYS A 4 -20.67 10.82 5.11
C LYS A 4 -19.77 10.49 3.92
N LYS A 5 -19.82 9.27 3.38
CA LYS A 5 -18.87 8.78 2.38
C LYS A 5 -19.10 9.41 1.02
N SER A 6 -20.31 9.31 0.45
CA SER A 6 -20.62 9.92 -0.85
C SER A 6 -20.47 11.44 -0.81
N GLN A 7 -20.87 12.08 0.29
CA GLN A 7 -20.75 13.52 0.47
C GLN A 7 -19.28 13.98 0.56
N ALA A 8 -18.42 13.21 1.21
CA ALA A 8 -16.98 13.48 1.25
C ALA A 8 -16.35 13.36 -0.14
N VAL A 9 -16.70 12.33 -0.91
CA VAL A 9 -16.22 12.15 -2.29
C VAL A 9 -16.69 13.30 -3.18
N LEU A 10 -17.96 13.71 -3.10
CA LEU A 10 -18.49 14.85 -3.83
C LEU A 10 -17.79 16.17 -3.46
N ALA A 11 -17.42 16.35 -2.18
CA ALA A 11 -16.65 17.53 -1.76
C ALA A 11 -15.23 17.53 -2.35
N ARG A 12 -14.56 16.39 -2.40
CA ARG A 12 -13.23 16.27 -3.03
C ARG A 12 -13.31 16.44 -4.55
N LEU A 13 -14.35 15.91 -5.18
CA LEU A 13 -14.63 16.16 -6.61
C LEU A 13 -14.76 17.66 -6.89
N LYS A 14 -15.48 18.41 -6.06
CA LYS A 14 -15.57 19.87 -6.16
C LYS A 14 -14.23 20.59 -6.03
N GLN A 15 -13.39 20.14 -5.11
CA GLN A 15 -12.05 20.70 -4.93
C GLN A 15 -11.19 20.48 -6.18
N VAL A 16 -11.25 19.28 -6.75
CA VAL A 16 -10.50 18.89 -7.95
C VAL A 16 -10.98 19.65 -9.19
N THR A 17 -12.28 19.83 -9.35
CA THR A 17 -12.86 20.55 -10.49
C THR A 17 -12.85 22.06 -10.32
N GLY A 18 -12.51 22.58 -9.13
CA GLY A 18 -12.55 24.02 -8.81
C GLY A 18 -13.98 24.58 -8.70
N THR A 19 -15.00 23.73 -8.60
CA THR A 19 -16.40 24.14 -8.63
C THR A 19 -16.96 24.33 -7.22
N LYS A 20 -17.70 25.41 -6.97
CA LYS A 20 -18.34 25.67 -5.66
C LYS A 20 -19.75 25.10 -5.54
N THR A 21 -20.48 25.05 -6.65
CA THR A 21 -21.90 24.63 -6.70
C THR A 21 -22.06 23.27 -7.36
N ASP A 22 -23.11 22.54 -6.98
CA ASP A 22 -23.44 21.25 -7.61
C ASP A 22 -23.78 21.40 -9.10
N ALA A 23 -24.36 22.53 -9.51
CA ALA A 23 -24.64 22.82 -10.93
C ALA A 23 -23.37 23.04 -11.76
N SER A 24 -22.36 23.72 -11.19
CA SER A 24 -21.06 23.85 -11.86
C SER A 24 -20.32 22.51 -11.90
N LEU A 25 -20.43 21.72 -10.83
CA LEU A 25 -19.87 20.37 -10.79
C LEU A 25 -20.52 19.46 -11.85
N SER A 26 -21.85 19.49 -12.00
CA SER A 26 -22.56 18.68 -12.98
C SER A 26 -22.15 19.04 -14.41
N SER A 27 -21.96 20.35 -14.67
CA SER A 27 -21.48 20.85 -15.96
C SER A 27 -20.04 20.44 -16.25
N ALA A 28 -19.15 20.52 -15.24
CA ALA A 28 -17.75 20.10 -15.36
C ALA A 28 -17.60 18.59 -15.56
N LEU A 29 -18.55 17.80 -15.04
CA LEU A 29 -18.60 16.35 -15.13
C LEU A 29 -19.46 15.84 -16.29
N GLN A 30 -20.10 16.73 -17.06
CA GLN A 30 -21.03 16.38 -18.14
C GLN A 30 -22.18 15.45 -17.69
N ILE A 31 -22.70 15.65 -16.48
CA ILE A 31 -23.83 14.89 -15.92
C ILE A 31 -25.02 15.80 -15.61
N SER A 32 -26.23 15.22 -15.57
CA SER A 32 -27.42 15.96 -15.14
C SER A 32 -27.35 16.34 -13.65
N PRO A 33 -27.76 17.56 -13.25
CA PRO A 33 -27.88 17.96 -11.85
C PRO A 33 -28.78 17.01 -11.03
N GLN A 34 -29.75 16.37 -11.67
CA GLN A 34 -30.63 15.38 -11.04
C GLN A 34 -29.85 14.14 -10.59
N THR A 35 -28.83 13.74 -11.36
CA THR A 35 -27.95 12.60 -11.05
C THR A 35 -27.13 12.88 -9.79
N LEU A 36 -26.57 14.08 -9.66
CA LEU A 36 -25.85 14.50 -8.44
C LEU A 36 -26.77 14.51 -7.21
N SER A 37 -27.98 15.08 -7.34
CA SER A 37 -28.99 15.07 -6.27
C SER A 37 -29.39 13.65 -5.88
N SER A 38 -29.50 12.75 -6.88
CA SER A 38 -29.82 11.34 -6.67
C SER A 38 -28.71 10.61 -5.92
N TRP A 39 -27.43 10.84 -6.26
CA TRP A 39 -26.29 10.26 -5.55
C TRP A 39 -26.21 10.74 -4.11
N ARG A 40 -26.43 12.04 -3.88
CA ARG A 40 -26.48 12.59 -2.52
C ARG A 40 -27.64 12.02 -1.69
N GLY A 41 -28.82 11.88 -2.30
CA GLY A 41 -30.01 11.35 -1.63
C GLY A 41 -29.91 9.86 -1.33
N ARG A 42 -29.30 9.08 -2.22
CA ARG A 42 -29.14 7.61 -2.11
C ARG A 42 -27.82 7.17 -1.49
N ASP A 43 -26.96 8.12 -1.11
CA ASP A 43 -25.60 7.87 -0.66
C ASP A 43 -24.78 6.98 -1.62
N SER A 44 -24.97 7.17 -2.91
CA SER A 44 -24.27 6.39 -3.92
C SER A 44 -22.99 7.12 -4.33
N THR A 45 -21.86 6.41 -4.34
CA THR A 45 -20.58 6.97 -4.76
C THR A 45 -20.36 6.70 -6.25
N PRO A 46 -20.12 7.73 -7.08
CA PRO A 46 -19.93 7.56 -8.52
C PRO A 46 -18.51 7.08 -8.84
N TYR A 47 -18.25 5.79 -8.63
CA TYR A 47 -16.91 5.21 -8.82
C TYR A 47 -16.39 5.37 -10.26
N SER A 48 -17.21 5.11 -11.27
CA SER A 48 -16.81 5.25 -12.68
C SER A 48 -16.32 6.66 -13.00
N LEU A 49 -17.04 7.67 -12.51
CA LEU A 49 -16.69 9.08 -12.71
C LEU A 49 -15.42 9.46 -11.95
N CYS A 50 -15.24 8.94 -10.74
CA CYS A 50 -14.00 9.13 -9.97
C CYS A 50 -12.79 8.59 -10.73
N VAL A 51 -12.93 7.42 -11.37
CA VAL A 51 -11.89 6.78 -12.18
C VAL A 51 -11.58 7.59 -13.44
N GLU A 52 -12.59 8.12 -14.13
CA GLU A 52 -12.39 8.98 -15.32
C GLU A 52 -11.66 10.27 -14.99
N ILE A 53 -12.04 10.95 -13.90
CA ILE A 53 -11.38 12.19 -13.46
C ILE A 53 -9.96 11.91 -12.99
N ALA A 54 -9.77 10.82 -12.23
CA ALA A 54 -8.46 10.38 -11.78
C ALA A 54 -7.51 10.15 -12.95
N GLN A 55 -7.99 9.53 -14.04
CA GLN A 55 -7.22 9.35 -15.26
C GLN A 55 -6.97 10.65 -16.02
N THR A 56 -8.02 11.45 -16.24
CA THR A 56 -7.94 12.69 -17.04
C THR A 56 -7.06 13.75 -16.39
N ARG A 57 -7.09 13.84 -15.05
CA ARG A 57 -6.37 14.88 -14.29
C ARG A 57 -5.11 14.36 -13.59
N GLY A 58 -4.80 13.06 -13.68
CA GLY A 58 -3.67 12.45 -13.00
C GLY A 58 -3.79 12.51 -11.47
N ILE A 59 -4.98 12.26 -10.94
CA ILE A 59 -5.28 12.35 -9.49
C ILE A 59 -5.33 10.95 -8.89
N SER A 60 -4.88 10.81 -7.64
CA SER A 60 -4.93 9.55 -6.91
C SER A 60 -6.39 9.18 -6.60
N LEU A 61 -6.75 7.96 -6.96
CA LEU A 61 -8.09 7.43 -6.69
C LEU A 61 -8.30 7.20 -5.18
N ASP A 62 -7.26 6.79 -4.47
CA ASP A 62 -7.26 6.63 -3.01
C ASP A 62 -7.52 7.95 -2.30
N TRP A 63 -6.90 9.04 -2.74
CA TRP A 63 -7.20 10.36 -2.18
C TRP A 63 -8.64 10.78 -2.51
N LEU A 64 -9.11 10.53 -3.74
CA LEU A 64 -10.45 10.93 -4.14
C LEU A 64 -11.55 10.19 -3.36
N LEU A 65 -11.39 8.88 -3.17
CA LEU A 65 -12.37 8.01 -2.52
C LEU A 65 -12.21 7.98 -1.01
N LEU A 66 -11.00 7.71 -0.51
CA LEU A 66 -10.72 7.54 0.92
C LEU A 66 -10.30 8.85 1.57
N GLY A 67 -9.63 9.75 0.83
CA GLY A 67 -9.02 10.97 1.38
C GLY A 67 -7.62 10.74 1.93
N GLU A 68 -7.03 9.60 1.60
CA GLU A 68 -5.73 9.18 2.10
C GLU A 68 -4.66 9.40 1.02
N GLY A 69 -3.47 9.81 1.46
CA GLY A 69 -2.32 9.97 0.58
C GLY A 69 -2.32 11.26 -0.26
N PRO A 70 -1.41 11.35 -1.25
CA PRO A 70 -1.24 12.54 -2.08
C PRO A 70 -2.38 12.70 -3.10
N ILE A 71 -2.76 13.96 -3.38
CA ILE A 71 -3.81 14.32 -4.36
C ILE A 71 -3.41 13.89 -5.76
N LEU A 72 -2.19 14.22 -6.17
CA LEU A 72 -1.69 13.83 -7.47
C LEU A 72 -1.32 12.36 -7.42
N ARG A 73 -1.74 11.62 -8.45
CA ARG A 73 -1.17 10.31 -8.71
C ARG A 73 0.31 10.57 -8.95
N GLN A 74 1.15 10.18 -8.00
CA GLN A 74 2.55 10.01 -8.31
C GLN A 74 2.56 9.08 -9.51
N ALA A 75 3.01 9.57 -10.67
CA ALA A 75 3.52 8.67 -11.68
C ALA A 75 4.42 7.69 -10.94
N VAL A 76 4.40 6.41 -11.31
CA VAL A 76 5.12 5.32 -10.63
C VAL A 76 6.64 5.50 -10.79
N THR A 77 7.12 6.62 -10.28
CA THR A 77 8.44 7.23 -10.37
C THR A 77 8.57 8.03 -9.08
N ASP A 78 9.26 7.40 -8.14
CA ASP A 78 10.16 8.08 -7.20
C ASP A 78 9.56 8.70 -5.93
N SER A 79 8.78 7.91 -5.19
CA SER A 79 8.72 8.04 -3.72
C SER A 79 9.35 6.86 -2.98
N SER A 80 10.23 6.11 -3.65
CA SER A 80 10.86 4.93 -3.07
C SER A 80 12.35 4.89 -3.41
N GLN A 81 13.16 5.90 -3.10
CA GLN A 81 14.61 5.75 -3.35
C GLN A 81 15.22 4.63 -2.49
N THR A 82 14.74 4.43 -1.24
CA THR A 82 15.13 3.28 -0.40
C THR A 82 14.43 1.97 -0.78
N GLY A 83 13.20 2.06 -1.31
CA GLY A 83 12.45 0.89 -1.78
C GLY A 83 12.92 0.39 -3.14
N GLN A 84 13.29 1.28 -4.07
CA GLN A 84 13.71 0.98 -5.42
C GLN A 84 15.10 0.36 -5.48
N GLU A 85 16.05 0.74 -4.62
CA GLU A 85 17.32 0.01 -4.53
C GLU A 85 17.10 -1.43 -4.07
N SER A 86 16.22 -1.61 -3.07
CA SER A 86 15.82 -2.93 -2.58
C SER A 86 15.10 -3.73 -3.67
N THR A 87 14.11 -3.15 -4.35
CA THR A 87 13.38 -3.77 -5.46
C THR A 87 14.27 -4.03 -6.67
N THR A 88 15.20 -3.14 -6.99
CA THR A 88 16.16 -3.34 -8.09
C THR A 88 17.09 -4.49 -7.74
N ARG A 89 17.65 -4.50 -6.52
CA ARG A 89 18.49 -5.58 -6.03
C ARG A 89 17.75 -6.93 -6.01
N GLU A 90 16.51 -6.94 -5.53
CA GLU A 90 15.64 -8.13 -5.54
C GLU A 90 15.37 -8.60 -6.97
N ASN A 91 15.04 -7.69 -7.90
CA ASN A 91 14.83 -8.03 -9.30
C ASN A 91 16.08 -8.59 -9.96
N THR A 92 17.27 -8.05 -9.64
CA THR A 92 18.55 -8.59 -10.12
C THR A 92 18.80 -9.98 -9.55
N ILE A 93 18.54 -10.21 -8.27
CA ILE A 93 18.65 -11.54 -7.63
C ILE A 93 17.70 -12.53 -8.30
N LEU A 94 16.45 -12.14 -8.57
CA LEU A 94 15.48 -12.99 -9.27
C LEU A 94 15.90 -13.31 -10.70
N ALA A 95 16.48 -12.34 -11.42
CA ALA A 95 16.99 -12.55 -12.77
C ALA A 95 18.18 -13.53 -12.78
N LEU A 96 19.11 -13.38 -11.83
CA LEU A 96 20.21 -14.32 -11.65
C LEU A 96 19.68 -15.72 -11.30
N TRP A 97 18.73 -15.82 -10.37
CA TRP A 97 18.13 -17.10 -9.96
C TRP A 97 17.44 -17.82 -11.12
N ARG A 98 16.81 -17.09 -12.04
CA ARG A 98 16.21 -17.67 -13.26
C ARG A 98 17.22 -18.19 -14.27
N LEU A 99 18.44 -17.64 -14.28
CA LEU A 99 19.52 -18.07 -15.17
C LEU A 99 20.30 -19.26 -14.60
N LEU A 100 20.29 -19.45 -13.28
CA LEU A 100 20.90 -20.59 -12.59
C LEU A 100 20.16 -21.90 -12.95
N ASP A 101 20.93 -22.97 -13.13
CA ASP A 101 20.43 -24.33 -13.35
C ASP A 101 19.85 -24.94 -12.06
N GLU A 102 19.03 -25.99 -12.19
CA GLU A 102 18.29 -26.56 -11.06
C GLU A 102 19.21 -27.11 -9.94
N ASN A 103 20.39 -27.60 -10.31
CA ASN A 103 21.39 -28.07 -9.34
C ASN A 103 21.96 -26.92 -8.50
N ASP A 104 22.25 -25.78 -9.15
CA ASP A 104 22.79 -24.60 -8.47
C ASP A 104 21.73 -23.92 -7.59
N ARG A 105 20.47 -23.91 -8.04
CA ARG A 105 19.33 -23.47 -7.22
C ARG A 105 19.18 -24.31 -5.96
N GLY A 106 19.29 -25.63 -6.09
CA GLY A 106 19.25 -26.56 -4.96
C GLY A 106 20.40 -26.31 -3.96
N ALA A 107 21.61 -26.07 -4.44
CA ALA A 107 22.75 -25.74 -3.58
C ALA A 107 22.54 -24.43 -2.82
N ILE A 108 22.00 -23.39 -3.49
CA ILE A 108 21.68 -22.11 -2.86
C ILE A 108 20.58 -22.27 -1.81
N GLN A 109 19.54 -23.05 -2.10
CA GLN A 109 18.45 -23.31 -1.16
C GLN A 109 18.94 -24.03 0.09
N ASN A 110 19.71 -25.12 -0.08
CA ASN A 110 20.29 -25.86 1.04
C ASN A 110 21.19 -24.98 1.91
N ALA A 111 22.05 -24.15 1.29
CA ALA A 111 22.91 -23.22 2.02
C ALA A 111 22.10 -22.15 2.77
N LEU A 112 20.96 -21.71 2.21
CA LEU A 112 20.06 -20.76 2.86
C LEU A 112 19.36 -21.39 4.07
N GLU A 113 18.85 -22.62 3.92
CA GLU A 113 18.20 -23.40 4.98
C GLU A 113 19.18 -23.72 6.11
N GLU A 114 20.41 -24.12 5.78
CA GLU A 114 21.46 -24.37 6.77
C GLU A 114 21.79 -23.11 7.56
N LYS A 115 21.96 -21.97 6.87
CA LYS A 115 22.21 -20.67 7.52
C LYS A 115 21.04 -20.20 8.38
N GLN A 116 19.80 -20.53 8.00
CA GLN A 116 18.61 -20.23 8.81
C GLN A 116 18.56 -21.12 10.05
N ARG A 117 18.82 -22.42 9.88
CA ARG A 117 18.84 -23.41 10.97
C ARG A 117 19.90 -23.08 12.02
N LEU A 118 21.10 -22.68 11.60
CA LEU A 118 22.17 -22.28 12.52
C LEU A 118 21.77 -21.07 13.37
N ARG A 119 21.15 -20.06 12.76
CA ARG A 119 20.68 -18.88 13.50
C ARG A 119 19.56 -19.19 14.49
N ASP A 120 18.64 -20.09 14.13
CA ASP A 120 17.61 -20.56 15.05
C ASP A 120 18.23 -21.30 16.25
N MET A 121 19.23 -22.15 16.00
CA MET A 121 19.97 -22.83 17.07
C MET A 121 20.74 -21.85 17.96
N GLU A 122 21.42 -20.86 17.39
CA GLU A 122 22.11 -19.82 18.17
C GLU A 122 21.15 -19.02 19.05
N LEU A 123 19.96 -18.68 18.52
CA LEU A 123 18.93 -17.97 19.30
C LEU A 123 18.45 -18.83 20.48
N ARG A 124 18.11 -20.11 20.24
CA ARG A 124 17.71 -21.04 21.31
C ARG A 124 18.81 -21.22 22.35
N LEU A 125 20.07 -21.30 21.93
CA LEU A 125 21.21 -21.38 22.86
C LEU A 125 21.31 -20.12 23.72
N SER A 126 21.13 -18.94 23.12
CA SER A 126 21.10 -17.67 23.85
C SER A 126 19.94 -17.61 24.85
N GLU A 127 18.75 -18.07 24.48
CA GLU A 127 17.59 -18.14 25.38
C GLU A 127 17.83 -19.09 26.55
N MET A 128 18.35 -20.29 26.28
CA MET A 128 18.70 -21.26 27.32
C MET A 128 19.77 -20.71 28.27
N ALA A 129 20.80 -20.04 27.74
CA ALA A 129 21.83 -19.39 28.55
C ALA A 129 21.24 -18.30 29.45
N ALA A 130 20.30 -17.49 28.95
CA ALA A 130 19.60 -16.48 29.74
C ALA A 130 18.77 -17.11 30.87
N ILE A 131 18.03 -18.19 30.59
CA ILE A 131 17.24 -18.92 31.60
C ILE A 131 18.15 -19.50 32.68
N LEU A 132 19.27 -20.14 32.30
CA LEU A 132 20.24 -20.68 33.26
C LEU A 132 20.88 -19.58 34.12
N ALA A 133 21.17 -18.41 33.55
CA ALA A 133 21.68 -17.27 34.31
C ALA A 133 20.66 -16.77 35.36
N THR A 134 19.36 -16.82 35.04
CA THR A 134 18.29 -16.45 36.00
C THR A 134 18.04 -17.50 37.09
N LEU A 135 18.41 -18.76 36.88
CA LEU A 135 18.25 -19.86 37.85
C LEU A 135 19.47 -20.03 38.78
N LYS A 136 20.62 -19.47 38.41
CA LYS A 136 21.86 -19.57 39.20
C LYS A 136 21.88 -18.78 40.53
N PRO A 137 21.12 -17.69 40.80
CA PRO A 137 21.25 -16.95 42.05
C PRO A 137 20.58 -17.61 43.26
N SER A 138 20.05 -18.84 43.16
CA SER A 138 19.25 -19.47 44.24
C SER A 138 19.88 -20.69 44.90
N ASN A 139 21.14 -21.03 44.62
CA ASN A 139 21.80 -22.23 45.20
C ASN A 139 23.11 -21.96 45.95
N GLU A 140 23.36 -20.70 46.36
CA GLU A 140 24.45 -20.33 47.27
C GLU A 140 23.87 -19.70 48.56
N THR A 141 23.27 -20.53 49.42
CA THR A 141 23.07 -20.25 50.86
C THR A 141 23.16 -21.55 51.65
#